data_AF-A0AAV2HII3-F1
#
_entry.id   AF-A0AAV2HII3-F1
#
_cell.length_a   1.000
_cell.length_b   1.000
_cell.length_c   1.000
_cell.angle_alpha   90.00
_cell.angle_beta   90.00
_cell.angle_gamma   90.00
#
_symmetry.space_group_name_H-M   'P 1'
#
loop_
_entity.id
_entity.type
_entity.pdbx_description
1 polymer ?
#
loop_
_entity_poly.entity_id
_entity_poly.type
_entity_poly.pdbx_seq_one_letter_code
_entity_poly.pdbx_strand_id
1 'polypeptide(L)'
;MSRLEISGNVKIIHDNSFENVPRLKRLVLFGLAQIISISQDAFGELKSLDSLRIDRVPLGLMKTLKLFRPLGNRNMSSIFIKMVEYSVSADDGSLLMRDCFIDRDKTQYLTSICVKDFSLTNNQIFVMQEDALYSPIWESCLRSIDLSNNPLCGTREAFLRLLTFKNLERISVADTLRAR
;
A
#
# COMPACT_ATOMS: atom_id res chain seq x y z
N MET A 1 0.66 0.02 24.85
CA MET A 1 1.59 0.35 23.76
C MET A 1 0.80 0.90 22.58
N SER A 2 1.06 2.12 22.13
CA SER A 2 0.31 2.76 21.04
C SER A 2 1.03 2.73 19.69
N ARG A 3 2.36 2.54 19.70
CA ARG A 3 3.21 2.51 18.51
C ARG A 3 4.23 1.37 18.62
N LEU A 4 4.46 0.68 17.51
CA LEU A 4 5.47 -0.37 17.32
C LEU A 4 6.19 -0.08 16.02
N GLU A 5 7.51 -0.20 16.05
CA GLU A 5 8.38 -0.06 14.90
C GLU A 5 9.26 -1.30 14.80
N ILE A 6 9.31 -1.90 13.62
CA ILE A 6 10.08 -3.10 13.32
C ILE A 6 11.07 -2.74 12.20
N SER A 7 12.35 -2.93 12.48
CA SER A 7 13.45 -2.65 11.57
C SER A 7 14.59 -3.66 11.71
N GLY A 8 15.53 -3.67 10.76
CA GLY A 8 16.71 -4.53 10.79
C GLY A 8 16.52 -5.88 10.10
N ASN A 9 17.12 -6.94 10.67
CA ASN A 9 17.31 -8.24 10.01
C ASN A 9 16.13 -9.21 10.17
N VAL A 10 14.89 -8.70 10.18
CA VAL A 10 13.70 -9.56 10.24
C VAL A 10 13.53 -10.28 8.92
N LYS A 11 13.47 -11.62 8.97
CA LYS A 11 13.29 -12.47 7.78
C LYS A 11 11.84 -12.87 7.55
N ILE A 12 11.08 -13.10 8.62
CA ILE A 12 9.70 -13.61 8.54
C ILE A 12 8.85 -12.88 9.59
N ILE A 13 7.63 -12.49 9.18
CA ILE A 13 6.58 -12.06 10.10
C ILE A 13 5.40 -13.05 9.94
N HIS A 14 5.11 -13.79 11.01
CA HIS A 14 4.03 -14.79 11.05
C HIS A 14 2.67 -14.14 11.34
N ASP A 15 1.59 -14.91 11.15
CA ASP A 15 0.22 -14.51 11.44
C ASP A 15 -0.02 -14.13 12.92
N ASN A 16 0.64 -14.83 13.85
CA ASN A 16 0.56 -14.58 15.27
C ASN A 16 1.59 -13.54 15.80
N SER A 17 2.40 -12.92 14.95
CA SER A 17 3.47 -12.01 15.38
C SER A 17 2.99 -10.79 16.18
N PHE A 18 1.69 -10.48 16.11
CA PHE A 18 1.08 -9.34 16.79
C PHE A 18 -0.02 -9.72 17.80
N GLU A 19 -0.14 -11.00 18.17
CA GLU A 19 -1.19 -11.50 19.08
C GLU A 19 -1.19 -10.78 20.45
N ASN A 20 -0.01 -10.38 20.92
CA ASN A 20 0.17 -9.75 22.23
C ASN A 20 0.02 -8.22 22.20
N VAL A 21 -0.28 -7.62 21.04
CA VAL A 21 -0.44 -6.17 20.88
C VAL A 21 -1.74 -5.76 20.16
N PRO A 22 -2.92 -6.30 20.54
CA PRO A 22 -4.17 -6.05 19.80
C PRO A 22 -4.65 -4.59 19.83
N ARG A 23 -4.19 -3.83 20.84
CA ARG A 23 -4.50 -2.40 21.04
C ARG A 23 -3.50 -1.45 20.36
N LEU A 24 -2.59 -1.98 19.54
CA LEU A 24 -1.62 -1.17 18.82
C LEU A 24 -2.34 -0.22 17.85
N LYS A 25 -2.01 1.07 17.91
CA LYS A 25 -2.61 2.09 17.01
C LYS A 25 -1.74 2.38 15.79
N ARG A 26 -0.41 2.28 15.92
CA ARG A 26 0.53 2.59 14.85
C ARG A 26 1.56 1.48 14.67
N LEU A 27 1.67 0.95 13.45
CA LEU A 27 2.71 0.00 13.06
C LEU A 27 3.60 0.61 11.97
N VAL A 28 4.91 0.51 12.17
CA VAL A 28 5.92 0.91 11.19
C VAL A 28 6.80 -0.30 10.88
N LEU A 29 6.82 -0.73 9.62
CA LEU A 29 7.77 -1.69 9.07
C LEU A 29 8.76 -0.92 8.20
N PHE A 30 10.04 -0.93 8.59
CA PHE A 30 11.02 -0.04 8.00
C PHE A 30 12.37 -0.71 7.78
N GLY A 31 12.90 -0.62 6.55
CA GLY A 31 14.27 -1.03 6.24
C GLY A 31 14.51 -2.52 6.51
N LEU A 32 13.54 -3.37 6.17
CA LEU A 32 13.61 -4.82 6.38
C LEU A 32 14.27 -5.50 5.17
N ALA A 33 15.53 -5.17 4.92
CA ALA A 33 16.24 -5.59 3.70
C ALA A 33 16.37 -7.12 3.55
N GLN A 34 16.28 -7.88 4.64
CA GLN A 34 16.35 -9.34 4.65
C GLN A 34 14.99 -10.02 4.76
N ILE A 35 13.88 -9.27 4.65
CA ILE A 35 12.54 -9.86 4.70
C ILE A 35 12.34 -10.82 3.52
N ILE A 36 11.84 -12.01 3.84
CA ILE A 36 11.51 -13.04 2.86
C ILE A 36 9.99 -13.11 2.71
N SER A 37 9.27 -13.04 3.83
CA SER A 37 7.81 -13.13 3.84
C SER A 37 7.17 -12.41 5.02
N ILE A 38 5.96 -11.92 4.78
CA ILE A 38 5.00 -11.52 5.80
C ILE A 38 3.74 -12.34 5.51
N SER A 39 3.22 -13.01 6.53
CA SER A 39 1.95 -13.74 6.42
C SER A 39 0.83 -12.77 6.00
N GLN A 40 -0.06 -13.21 5.11
CA GLN A 40 -1.19 -12.39 4.66
C GLN A 40 -2.13 -12.00 5.80
N ASP A 41 -2.15 -12.81 6.87
CA ASP A 41 -3.01 -12.60 8.04
C ASP A 41 -2.25 -11.96 9.22
N ALA A 42 -0.99 -11.55 9.03
CA ALA A 42 -0.18 -10.95 10.10
C ALA A 42 -0.85 -9.76 10.79
N PHE A 43 -1.60 -8.92 10.06
CA PHE A 43 -2.28 -7.77 10.66
C PHE A 43 -3.66 -8.10 11.24
N GLY A 44 -4.04 -9.39 11.29
CA GLY A 44 -5.31 -9.88 11.81
C GLY A 44 -5.60 -9.43 13.24
N GLU A 45 -4.61 -9.57 14.13
CA GLU A 45 -4.75 -9.28 15.56
C GLU A 45 -4.73 -7.79 15.91
N LEU A 46 -4.32 -6.93 14.97
CA LEU A 46 -4.16 -5.49 15.18
C LEU A 46 -5.51 -4.75 15.12
N LYS A 47 -6.47 -5.09 15.98
CA LYS A 47 -7.87 -4.60 15.91
C LYS A 47 -8.00 -3.07 16.05
N SER A 48 -7.08 -2.42 16.75
CA SER A 48 -7.07 -0.96 16.96
C SER A 48 -6.14 -0.18 16.03
N LEU A 49 -5.62 -0.82 14.97
CA LEU A 49 -4.66 -0.18 14.07
C LEU A 49 -5.31 0.98 13.31
N ASP A 50 -4.72 2.15 13.44
CA ASP A 50 -5.16 3.41 12.84
C ASP A 50 -4.17 3.90 11.77
N SER A 51 -2.89 3.55 11.92
CA SER A 51 -1.81 4.01 11.05
C SER A 51 -0.84 2.87 10.72
N LEU A 52 -0.59 2.65 9.44
CA LEU A 52 0.35 1.65 8.94
C LEU A 52 1.35 2.28 7.98
N ARG A 53 2.64 2.08 8.24
CA ARG A 53 3.74 2.46 7.36
C ARG A 53 4.55 1.23 6.97
N ILE A 54 4.75 1.03 5.67
CA ILE A 54 5.64 0.02 5.08
C ILE A 54 6.61 0.78 4.17
N ASP A 55 7.88 0.83 4.54
CA ASP A 55 8.89 1.66 3.87
C ASP A 55 10.22 0.92 3.75
N ARG A 56 10.73 0.77 2.52
CA ARG A 56 11.94 -0.01 2.21
C ARG A 56 11.83 -1.45 2.71
N VAL A 57 10.79 -2.13 2.26
CA VAL A 57 10.47 -3.53 2.60
C VAL A 57 10.29 -4.30 1.29
N PRO A 58 11.32 -5.00 0.80
CA PRO A 58 11.39 -5.51 -0.58
C PRO A 58 10.54 -6.77 -0.84
N LEU A 59 9.24 -6.71 -0.56
CA LEU A 59 8.30 -7.83 -0.69
C LEU A 59 7.67 -7.93 -2.08
N GLY A 60 7.74 -6.88 -2.88
CA GLY A 60 6.91 -6.70 -4.05
C GLY A 60 5.58 -6.01 -3.72
N LEU A 61 5.10 -5.19 -4.65
CA LEU A 61 3.89 -4.40 -4.48
C LEU A 61 2.66 -5.30 -4.33
N MET A 62 2.50 -6.32 -5.19
CA MET A 62 1.34 -7.21 -5.12
C MET A 62 1.27 -7.97 -3.78
N LYS A 63 2.39 -8.46 -3.26
CA LYS A 63 2.43 -9.12 -1.96
C LYS A 63 2.09 -8.14 -0.84
N THR A 64 2.61 -6.92 -0.92
CA THR A 64 2.32 -5.85 0.05
C THR A 64 0.83 -5.50 0.07
N LEU A 65 0.19 -5.36 -1.10
CA LEU A 65 -1.25 -5.06 -1.19
C LEU A 65 -2.13 -6.16 -0.59
N LYS A 66 -1.69 -7.43 -0.64
CA LYS A 66 -2.42 -8.54 0.00
C LYS A 66 -2.41 -8.50 1.53
N LEU A 67 -1.45 -7.82 2.14
CA LEU A 67 -1.39 -7.67 3.61
C LEU A 67 -2.55 -6.84 4.17
N PHE A 68 -3.27 -6.09 3.33
CA PHE A 68 -4.44 -5.31 3.73
C PHE A 68 -5.70 -6.16 3.93
N ARG A 69 -5.71 -7.43 3.51
CA ARG A 69 -6.87 -8.33 3.65
C ARG A 69 -7.48 -8.33 5.07
N PRO A 70 -6.73 -8.56 6.16
CA PRO A 70 -7.28 -8.54 7.51
C PRO A 70 -7.75 -7.16 8.00
N LEU A 71 -7.42 -6.08 7.28
CA LEU A 71 -7.73 -4.70 7.64
C LEU A 71 -9.00 -4.17 6.95
N GLY A 72 -9.65 -4.97 6.09
CA GLY A 72 -10.86 -4.56 5.38
C GLY A 72 -12.01 -4.15 6.31
N ASN A 73 -12.86 -3.25 5.82
CA ASN A 73 -14.01 -2.65 6.53
C ASN A 73 -13.62 -1.90 7.82
N ARG A 74 -12.40 -1.37 7.90
CA ARG A 74 -11.93 -0.57 9.03
C ARG A 74 -11.78 0.90 8.64
N ASN A 75 -11.82 1.75 9.65
CA ASN A 75 -11.50 3.16 9.55
C ASN A 75 -10.05 3.37 9.99
N MET A 76 -9.22 3.92 9.13
CA MET A 76 -7.82 4.22 9.38
C MET A 76 -7.54 5.68 9.06
N SER A 77 -6.67 6.30 9.85
CA SER A 77 -6.20 7.65 9.53
C SER A 77 -5.25 7.61 8.34
N SER A 78 -4.28 6.69 8.33
CA SER A 78 -3.23 6.71 7.30
C SER A 78 -2.68 5.35 6.88
N ILE A 79 -2.42 5.18 5.60
CA ILE A 79 -1.62 4.07 5.05
C ILE A 79 -0.51 4.66 4.17
N PHE A 80 0.74 4.30 4.47
CA PHE A 80 1.92 4.74 3.73
C PHE A 80 2.72 3.54 3.23
N ILE A 81 2.92 3.47 1.92
CA ILE A 81 3.68 2.43 1.23
C ILE A 81 4.75 3.09 0.36
N LYS A 82 6.02 2.76 0.62
CA LYS A 82 7.15 3.31 -0.13
C LYS A 82 8.24 2.27 -0.37
N MET A 83 8.77 2.22 -1.60
CA MET A 83 9.92 1.37 -1.95
C MET A 83 9.71 -0.08 -1.48
N VAL A 84 8.58 -0.68 -1.86
CA VAL A 84 8.28 -2.09 -1.57
C VAL A 84 8.52 -3.01 -2.77
N GLU A 85 9.31 -2.55 -3.75
CA GLU A 85 9.71 -3.33 -4.93
C GLU A 85 10.50 -4.60 -4.56
N TYR A 86 10.41 -5.64 -5.38
CA TYR A 86 11.22 -6.84 -5.15
C TYR A 86 12.72 -6.53 -5.19
N SER A 87 13.48 -7.13 -4.28
CA SER A 87 14.93 -7.30 -4.50
C SER A 87 15.13 -8.39 -5.55
N VAL A 88 15.19 -7.99 -6.82
CA VAL A 88 15.40 -8.95 -7.90
C VAL A 88 16.85 -9.46 -7.84
N SER A 89 17.04 -10.74 -7.54
CA SER A 89 18.16 -11.49 -8.11
C SER A 89 17.91 -11.57 -9.62
N ALA A 90 18.88 -11.16 -10.44
CA ALA A 90 18.78 -10.76 -11.86
C ALA A 90 18.07 -11.71 -12.86
N ASP A 91 17.55 -12.87 -12.45
CA ASP A 91 17.06 -13.93 -13.34
C ASP A 91 15.54 -13.98 -13.57
N ASP A 92 14.72 -13.15 -12.91
CA ASP A 92 13.25 -13.22 -13.07
C ASP A 92 12.59 -11.88 -13.44
N GLY A 93 12.88 -11.43 -14.67
CA GLY A 93 12.27 -10.23 -15.25
C GLY A 93 10.74 -10.31 -15.42
N SER A 94 10.14 -11.51 -15.32
CA SER A 94 8.69 -11.70 -15.46
C SER A 94 7.91 -11.19 -14.23
N LEU A 95 8.51 -11.26 -13.04
CA LEU A 95 7.91 -10.77 -11.81
C LEU A 95 7.86 -9.25 -11.74
N LEU A 96 8.87 -8.57 -12.30
CA LEU A 96 8.92 -7.11 -12.38
C LEU A 96 7.69 -6.55 -13.11
N MET A 97 7.29 -7.14 -14.23
CA MET A 97 6.14 -6.63 -14.99
C MET A 97 4.82 -6.72 -14.22
N ARG A 98 4.65 -7.67 -13.30
CA ARG A 98 3.40 -7.85 -12.55
C ARG A 98 3.21 -6.82 -11.44
N ASP A 99 4.29 -6.41 -10.77
CA ASP A 99 4.25 -5.41 -9.71
C ASP A 99 4.16 -3.97 -10.25
N CYS A 100 4.53 -3.77 -11.51
CA CYS A 100 4.45 -2.49 -12.22
C CYS A 100 3.02 -2.09 -12.66
N PHE A 101 2.03 -2.99 -12.51
CA PHE A 101 0.67 -2.79 -12.99
C PHE A 101 -0.33 -2.98 -11.86
N ILE A 102 -1.15 -1.95 -11.59
CA ILE A 102 -2.23 -2.02 -10.60
C ILE A 102 -3.60 -1.97 -11.29
N ASP A 103 -4.48 -2.86 -10.83
CA ASP A 103 -5.86 -3.05 -11.27
C ASP A 103 -6.76 -3.18 -10.04
N ARG A 104 -8.07 -3.29 -10.28
CA ARG A 104 -9.08 -3.43 -9.22
C ARG A 104 -8.84 -4.68 -8.35
N ASP A 105 -8.41 -5.78 -8.95
CA ASP A 105 -8.25 -7.05 -8.23
C ASP A 105 -7.08 -7.01 -7.26
N LYS A 106 -5.99 -6.34 -7.63
CA LYS A 106 -4.80 -6.16 -6.77
C LYS A 106 -5.07 -5.24 -5.59
N THR A 107 -5.96 -4.28 -5.73
CA THR A 107 -6.23 -3.25 -4.71
C THR A 107 -7.50 -3.52 -3.92
N GLN A 108 -8.27 -4.57 -4.24
CA GLN A 108 -9.57 -4.86 -3.62
C GLN A 108 -9.57 -4.83 -2.08
N TYR A 109 -8.50 -5.30 -1.45
CA TYR A 109 -8.38 -5.26 0.02
C TYR A 109 -8.07 -3.86 0.53
N LEU A 110 -7.22 -3.13 -0.16
CA LEU A 110 -6.87 -1.74 0.17
C LEU A 110 -8.10 -0.82 0.04
N THR A 111 -8.86 -0.95 -1.05
CA THR A 111 -10.05 -0.12 -1.33
C THR A 111 -11.28 -0.52 -0.50
N SER A 112 -11.18 -1.62 0.26
CA SER A 112 -12.15 -1.99 1.30
C SER A 112 -11.90 -1.31 2.65
N ILE A 113 -10.80 -0.57 2.80
CA ILE A 113 -10.45 0.19 4.00
C ILE A 113 -10.91 1.63 3.81
N CYS A 114 -11.61 2.19 4.79
CA CYS A 114 -11.86 3.61 4.84
C CYS A 114 -10.63 4.34 5.39
N VAL A 115 -9.74 4.77 4.51
CA VAL A 115 -8.50 5.49 4.86
C VAL A 115 -8.60 6.97 4.47
N LYS A 116 -8.19 7.87 5.37
CA LYS A 116 -8.21 9.32 5.08
C LYS A 116 -7.00 9.77 4.26
N ASP A 117 -5.82 9.29 4.63
CA ASP A 117 -4.55 9.65 3.99
C ASP A 117 -3.87 8.40 3.42
N PHE A 118 -3.80 8.31 2.10
CA PHE A 118 -3.13 7.22 1.40
C PHE A 118 -1.90 7.71 0.63
N SER A 119 -0.78 7.00 0.78
CA SER A 119 0.45 7.26 0.04
C SER A 119 1.01 5.97 -0.53
N LEU A 120 1.25 5.94 -1.83
CA LEU A 120 1.88 4.87 -2.58
C LEU A 120 2.94 5.47 -3.48
N THR A 121 4.14 5.69 -2.93
CA THR A 121 5.20 6.46 -3.61
C THR A 121 6.44 5.62 -3.87
N ASN A 122 7.19 5.88 -4.94
CA ASN A 122 8.42 5.17 -5.27
C ASN A 122 8.25 3.63 -5.31
N ASN A 123 7.23 3.13 -6.00
CA ASN A 123 6.98 1.68 -6.16
C ASN A 123 7.06 1.22 -7.62
N GLN A 124 7.67 2.03 -8.50
CA GLN A 124 7.85 1.74 -9.93
C GLN A 124 6.53 1.33 -10.62
N ILE A 125 5.41 1.96 -10.25
CA ILE A 125 4.14 1.67 -10.91
C ILE A 125 4.15 2.35 -12.28
N PHE A 126 3.97 1.57 -13.34
CA PHE A 126 3.93 2.04 -14.72
C PHE A 126 2.52 2.15 -15.27
N VAL A 127 1.59 1.30 -14.83
CA VAL A 127 0.22 1.30 -15.33
C VAL A 127 -0.75 1.18 -14.16
N MET A 128 -1.75 2.05 -14.19
CA MET A 128 -2.88 2.05 -13.26
C MET A 128 -4.16 2.03 -14.08
N GLN A 129 -4.94 0.96 -13.97
CA GLN A 129 -6.26 0.91 -14.61
C GLN A 129 -7.20 1.96 -14.01
N GLU A 130 -8.20 2.38 -14.80
CA GLU A 130 -9.17 3.40 -14.43
C GLU A 130 -9.82 3.17 -13.05
N ASP A 131 -10.17 1.91 -12.77
CA ASP A 131 -10.85 1.53 -11.54
C ASP A 131 -9.91 0.94 -10.47
N ALA A 132 -8.59 1.02 -10.66
CA ALA A 132 -7.63 0.42 -9.73
C ALA A 132 -7.76 0.99 -8.32
N LEU A 133 -8.14 2.25 -8.15
CA LEU A 133 -8.30 2.88 -6.83
C LEU A 133 -9.74 3.32 -6.55
N TYR A 134 -10.67 2.99 -7.44
CA TYR A 134 -12.08 3.36 -7.27
C TYR A 134 -12.78 2.43 -6.28
N SER A 135 -13.46 3.02 -5.30
CA SER A 135 -14.37 2.33 -4.39
C SER A 135 -15.34 3.34 -3.78
N PRO A 136 -16.63 2.97 -3.59
CA PRO A 136 -17.58 3.81 -2.86
C PRO A 136 -17.10 4.15 -1.43
N ILE A 137 -16.32 3.26 -0.80
CA ILE A 137 -15.75 3.50 0.54
C ILE A 137 -14.75 4.66 0.47
N TRP A 138 -13.83 4.63 -0.49
CA TRP A 138 -12.85 5.71 -0.66
C TRP A 138 -13.49 7.02 -1.09
N GLU A 139 -14.48 7.00 -1.96
CA GLU A 139 -15.27 8.19 -2.33
C GLU A 139 -15.84 8.89 -1.08
N SER A 140 -16.24 8.10 -0.07
CA SER A 140 -16.87 8.60 1.16
C SER A 140 -15.91 9.11 2.23
N CYS A 141 -14.61 8.78 2.18
CA CYS A 141 -13.71 9.15 3.28
C CYS A 141 -12.24 9.45 2.95
N LEU A 142 -11.76 9.16 1.74
CA LEU A 142 -10.40 9.53 1.33
C LEU A 142 -10.30 11.04 1.19
N ARG A 143 -9.28 11.63 1.81
CA ARG A 143 -9.01 13.08 1.82
C ARG A 143 -7.71 13.44 1.13
N SER A 144 -6.69 12.60 1.26
CA SER A 144 -5.40 12.83 0.61
C SER A 144 -4.93 11.56 -0.07
N ILE A 145 -4.47 11.71 -1.31
CA ILE A 145 -3.76 10.66 -2.04
C ILE A 145 -2.43 11.16 -2.58
N ASP A 146 -1.37 10.40 -2.35
CA ASP A 146 -0.04 10.65 -2.88
C ASP A 146 0.45 9.44 -3.70
N LEU A 147 0.59 9.65 -5.01
CA LEU A 147 1.10 8.68 -5.98
C LEU A 147 2.45 9.11 -6.56
N SER A 148 3.12 10.07 -5.92
CA SER A 148 4.34 10.69 -6.43
C SER A 148 5.47 9.68 -6.64
N ASN A 149 6.36 9.97 -7.59
CA ASN A 149 7.52 9.17 -7.94
C ASN A 149 7.17 7.74 -8.40
N ASN A 150 6.10 7.59 -9.19
CA ASN A 150 5.83 6.36 -9.94
C ASN A 150 5.81 6.68 -11.44
N PRO A 151 6.52 5.95 -12.31
CA PRO A 151 6.60 6.25 -13.73
C PRO A 151 5.31 5.90 -14.51
N LEU A 152 4.16 6.46 -14.13
CA LEU A 152 2.86 6.12 -14.68
C LEU A 152 2.72 6.55 -16.16
N CYS A 153 2.23 5.62 -16.98
CA CYS A 153 1.99 5.74 -18.41
C CYS A 153 0.52 5.44 -18.72
N GLY A 154 -0.18 6.36 -19.40
CA GLY A 154 -1.53 6.12 -19.92
C GLY A 154 -2.64 6.05 -18.86
N THR A 155 -2.48 6.74 -17.73
CA THR A 155 -3.36 6.64 -16.55
C THR A 155 -4.28 7.86 -16.38
N ARG A 156 -4.57 8.60 -17.47
CA ARG A 156 -5.34 9.85 -17.38
C ARG A 156 -6.74 9.60 -16.83
N GLU A 157 -7.39 8.55 -17.28
CA GLU A 157 -8.72 8.11 -16.89
C GLU A 157 -8.75 7.75 -15.40
N ALA A 158 -7.74 7.02 -14.92
CA ALA A 158 -7.59 6.69 -13.51
C ALA A 158 -7.45 7.95 -12.62
N PHE A 159 -6.75 8.98 -13.10
CA PHE A 159 -6.67 10.26 -12.38
C PHE A 159 -7.98 11.05 -12.44
N LEU A 160 -8.66 11.09 -13.59
CA LEU A 160 -9.97 11.72 -13.72
C LEU A 160 -10.98 11.07 -12.78
N ARG A 161 -10.89 9.75 -12.57
CA ARG A 161 -11.72 9.01 -11.62
C ARG A 161 -11.48 9.44 -10.18
N LEU A 162 -10.24 9.75 -9.78
CA LEU A 162 -9.95 10.28 -8.42
C LEU A 162 -10.61 11.65 -8.20
N LEU A 163 -10.73 12.47 -9.23
CA LEU A 163 -11.38 13.79 -9.13
C LEU A 163 -12.90 13.69 -8.82
N THR A 164 -13.51 12.51 -8.94
CA THR A 164 -14.92 12.32 -8.58
C THR A 164 -15.13 12.08 -7.08
N PHE A 165 -14.06 11.99 -6.28
CA PHE A 165 -14.15 11.68 -4.86
C PHE A 165 -14.58 12.93 -4.08
N LYS A 166 -15.74 12.85 -3.41
CA LYS A 166 -16.39 14.01 -2.79
C LYS A 166 -15.59 14.65 -1.65
N ASN A 167 -14.79 13.85 -0.94
CA ASN A 167 -14.02 14.30 0.23
C ASN A 167 -12.54 14.53 -0.07
N LEU A 168 -12.12 14.41 -1.33
CA LEU A 168 -10.72 14.49 -1.69
C LEU A 168 -10.24 15.95 -1.69
N GLU A 169 -9.34 16.26 -0.79
CA GLU A 169 -8.78 17.60 -0.56
C GLU A 169 -7.42 17.76 -1.24
N ARG A 170 -6.66 16.66 -1.39
CA ARG A 170 -5.29 16.69 -1.92
C ARG A 170 -4.98 15.49 -2.82
N ILE A 171 -4.38 15.79 -3.97
CA ILE A 171 -3.76 14.82 -4.87
C ILE A 171 -2.32 15.24 -5.11
N SER A 172 -1.38 14.33 -4.88
CA SER A 172 0.03 14.53 -5.24
C SER A 172 0.46 13.49 -6.27
N VAL A 173 0.97 13.97 -7.41
CA VAL A 173 1.45 13.17 -8.55
C VAL A 173 2.79 13.72 -9.06
N ALA A 174 3.61 14.25 -8.15
CA ALA A 174 4.92 14.79 -8.51
C ALA A 174 5.79 13.69 -9.14
N ASP A 175 6.54 14.04 -10.20
CA ASP A 175 7.44 13.12 -10.92
C ASP A 175 6.77 11.81 -11.37
N THR A 176 5.46 11.89 -11.65
CA THR A 176 4.63 10.71 -11.94
C THR A 176 4.25 10.59 -13.40
N LEU A 177 3.92 11.70 -14.05
CA LEU A 177 3.45 11.73 -15.43
C LEU A 177 4.64 11.79 -16.39
N ARG A 178 4.86 10.73 -17.17
CA ARG A 178 5.81 10.77 -18.29
C ARG A 178 5.05 11.10 -19.58
N ALA A 179 5.51 12.14 -20.28
CA ALA A 179 5.04 12.42 -21.64
C ALA A 179 5.43 11.23 -22.54
N ARG A 180 4.48 10.76 -23.36
CA ARG A 180 4.77 9.81 -24.44
C ARG A 180 5.39 10.55 -25.61
#